data_AF-A0A3B9CVV6-F1
#
_entry.id   AF-A0A3B9CVV6-F1
#
_cell.length_a   1.000
_cell.length_b   1.000
_cell.length_c   1.000
_cell.angle_alpha   90.00
_cell.angle_beta   90.00
_cell.angle_gamma   90.00
#
_symmetry.space_group_name_H-M   'P 1'
#
loop_
_entity.id
_entity.type
_entity.pdbx_description
1 polymer ?
#
loop_
_entity_poly.entity_id
_entity_poly.type
_entity_poly.pdbx_seq_one_letter_code
_entity_poly.pdbx_strand_id
1 'polypeptide(L)'
;GRLKYAKRSNPDKVIGVMGCMAQKDQDLIFQKAPHVDLIVGTGQLGEIPRLIRETRDSAEREQQKAVSLGRRDGTVAEVSGSFQSYDPLRDPEMRPSPYQAFVRIMIGCDKFCT
;
A
#
# COMPACT_ATOMS: atom_id res chain seq x y z
N GLY A 1 12.09 -9.78 -10.39
CA GLY A 1 12.89 -9.53 -9.18
C GLY A 1 13.31 -10.83 -8.50
N ARG A 2 14.14 -10.75 -7.46
CA ARG A 2 14.60 -11.92 -6.66
C ARG A 2 13.46 -12.58 -5.86
N LEU A 3 12.41 -11.82 -5.50
CA LEU A 3 11.29 -12.31 -4.70
C LEU A 3 10.46 -13.41 -5.38
N LYS A 4 10.52 -13.53 -6.73
CA LYS A 4 9.85 -14.63 -7.45
C LYS A 4 10.32 -16.02 -7.00
N TYR A 5 11.59 -16.15 -6.61
CA TYR A 5 12.13 -17.42 -6.12
C TYR A 5 11.59 -17.76 -4.73
N ALA A 6 11.48 -16.75 -3.86
CA ALA A 6 10.91 -16.91 -2.52
C ALA A 6 9.42 -17.29 -2.56
N LYS A 7 8.67 -16.78 -3.54
CA LYS A 7 7.27 -17.17 -3.80
C LYS A 7 7.15 -18.60 -4.33
N ARG A 8 8.09 -19.06 -5.16
CA ARG A 8 8.12 -20.45 -5.64
C ARG A 8 8.40 -21.45 -4.52
N SER A 9 9.31 -21.12 -3.59
CA SER A 9 9.62 -21.98 -2.44
C SER A 9 8.55 -21.96 -1.35
N ASN A 10 7.80 -20.85 -1.25
CA ASN A 10 6.70 -20.70 -0.31
C ASN A 10 5.55 -19.97 -1.01
N PRO A 11 4.61 -20.72 -1.61
CA PRO A 11 3.47 -20.16 -2.30
C PRO A 11 2.69 -19.18 -1.41
N ASP A 12 2.50 -19.47 -0.11
CA ASP A 12 1.73 -18.67 0.86
C ASP A 12 2.34 -17.31 1.19
N LYS A 13 3.56 -17.05 0.75
CA LYS A 13 4.21 -15.74 0.92
C LYS A 13 3.46 -14.69 0.12
N VAL A 14 2.99 -13.62 0.76
CA VAL A 14 2.36 -12.48 0.09
C VAL A 14 3.43 -11.45 -0.30
N ILE A 15 3.40 -10.96 -1.53
CA ILE A 15 4.33 -9.98 -2.09
C ILE A 15 3.51 -8.74 -2.48
N GLY A 16 3.77 -7.62 -1.81
CA GLY A 16 3.14 -6.34 -2.10
C GLY A 16 4.11 -5.28 -2.62
N VAL A 17 3.62 -4.39 -3.48
CA VAL A 17 4.32 -3.16 -3.87
C VAL A 17 3.52 -1.97 -3.36
N MET A 18 4.16 -1.07 -2.63
CA MET A 18 3.47 0.00 -1.90
C MET A 18 4.14 1.36 -2.10
N GLY A 19 3.39 2.44 -1.94
CA GLY A 19 3.91 3.82 -1.96
C GLY A 19 3.56 4.58 -3.24
N CYS A 20 4.28 5.69 -3.50
CA CYS A 20 3.93 6.63 -4.57
C CYS A 20 4.06 6.02 -5.97
N MET A 21 5.08 5.19 -6.17
CA MET A 21 5.24 4.46 -7.43
C MET A 21 4.16 3.40 -7.63
N ALA A 22 3.70 2.75 -6.54
CA ALA A 22 2.58 1.82 -6.59
C ALA A 22 1.28 2.50 -7.01
N GLN A 23 1.02 3.69 -6.45
CA GLN A 23 -0.11 4.56 -6.81
C GLN A 23 -0.08 5.00 -8.28
N LYS A 24 1.12 5.30 -8.81
CA LYS A 24 1.32 5.79 -10.18
C LYS A 24 1.23 4.66 -11.21
N ASP A 25 2.00 3.59 -11.02
CA ASP A 25 2.22 2.59 -12.05
C ASP A 25 1.15 1.48 -12.03
N GLN A 26 0.51 1.23 -10.89
CA GLN A 26 -0.64 0.33 -10.73
C GLN A 26 -0.52 -0.98 -11.54
N ASP A 27 -1.42 -1.23 -12.49
CA ASP A 27 -1.53 -2.48 -13.23
C ASP A 27 -0.27 -2.78 -14.08
N LEU A 28 0.54 -1.76 -14.40
CA LEU A 28 1.84 -1.96 -15.04
C LEU A 28 2.77 -2.81 -14.16
N ILE A 29 2.66 -2.70 -12.83
CA ILE A 29 3.41 -3.51 -11.88
C ILE A 29 2.97 -4.97 -11.99
N PHE A 30 1.67 -5.25 -12.04
CA PHE A 30 1.16 -6.60 -12.22
C PHE A 30 1.59 -7.21 -13.55
N GLN A 31 1.54 -6.43 -14.63
CA GLN A 31 2.00 -6.85 -15.96
C GLN A 31 3.50 -7.19 -15.96
N LYS A 32 4.34 -6.34 -15.35
CA LYS A 32 5.80 -6.54 -15.30
C LYS A 32 6.23 -7.59 -14.27
N ALA A 33 5.45 -7.78 -13.22
CA ALA A 33 5.75 -8.66 -12.11
C ALA A 33 4.49 -9.43 -11.65
N PRO A 34 4.08 -10.49 -12.39
CA PRO A 34 2.85 -11.26 -12.08
C PRO A 34 2.87 -12.00 -10.73
N HIS A 35 4.02 -12.05 -10.06
CA HIS A 35 4.19 -12.64 -8.73
C HIS A 35 3.92 -11.65 -7.58
N VAL A 36 3.57 -10.40 -7.91
CA VAL A 36 3.06 -9.42 -6.94
C VAL A 36 1.58 -9.70 -6.74
N ASP A 37 1.18 -9.88 -5.49
CA ASP A 37 -0.19 -10.16 -5.10
C ASP A 37 -0.99 -8.90 -4.80
N LEU A 38 -0.34 -7.84 -4.31
CA LEU A 38 -1.05 -6.62 -3.94
C LEU A 38 -0.32 -5.32 -4.22
N ILE A 39 -1.09 -4.30 -4.55
CA ILE A 39 -0.63 -2.92 -4.79
C ILE A 39 -1.33 -1.98 -3.82
N VAL A 40 -0.55 -1.17 -3.10
CA VAL A 40 -1.08 -0.22 -2.12
C VAL A 40 -0.56 1.19 -2.36
N GLY A 41 -1.47 2.09 -2.69
CA GLY A 41 -1.20 3.51 -2.82
C GLY A 41 -0.82 4.17 -1.49
N THR A 42 -0.20 5.35 -1.56
CA THR A 42 0.29 6.07 -0.37
C THR A 42 -0.78 6.38 0.66
N GLY A 43 -2.00 6.71 0.21
CA GLY A 43 -3.14 6.99 1.09
C GLY A 43 -3.89 5.76 1.59
N GLN A 44 -3.47 4.55 1.19
CA GLN A 44 -4.27 3.34 1.35
C GLN A 44 -3.58 2.31 2.27
N LEU A 45 -2.59 2.72 3.07
CA LEU A 45 -1.87 1.81 3.98
C LEU A 45 -2.78 1.12 5.00
N GLY A 46 -3.89 1.76 5.40
CA GLY A 46 -4.88 1.15 6.29
C GLY A 46 -5.56 -0.09 5.70
N GLU A 47 -5.54 -0.25 4.38
CA GLU A 47 -6.15 -1.38 3.68
C GLU A 47 -5.27 -2.64 3.70
N ILE A 48 -3.98 -2.52 4.03
CA ILE A 48 -3.01 -3.63 3.98
C ILE A 48 -3.52 -4.88 4.72
N PRO A 49 -4.04 -4.79 5.97
CA PRO A 49 -4.52 -5.97 6.67
C PRO A 49 -5.68 -6.66 5.96
N ARG A 50 -6.59 -5.89 5.33
CA ARG A 50 -7.71 -6.43 4.56
C ARG A 50 -7.22 -7.14 3.30
N LEU A 51 -6.38 -6.47 2.50
CA LEU A 51 -5.85 -7.03 1.26
C LEU A 51 -5.03 -8.30 1.50
N ILE A 52 -4.24 -8.37 2.59
CA ILE A 52 -3.49 -9.59 2.94
C ILE A 52 -4.44 -10.75 3.22
N ARG A 53 -5.55 -10.53 3.93
CA ARG A 53 -6.56 -11.57 4.18
C ARG A 53 -7.18 -12.03 2.87
N GLU A 54 -7.66 -11.11 2.04
CA GLU A 54 -8.27 -11.41 0.74
C GLU A 54 -7.33 -12.18 -0.19
N THR A 55 -6.06 -11.80 -0.26
CA THR A 55 -5.03 -12.54 -1.02
C THR A 55 -4.82 -13.96 -0.49
N ARG A 56 -4.92 -14.19 0.82
CA ARG A 56 -4.71 -15.51 1.42
C ARG A 56 -5.94 -16.41 1.30
N ASP A 57 -7.12 -15.83 1.41
CA ASP A 57 -8.39 -16.54 1.44
C ASP A 57 -8.94 -16.82 0.03
N SER A 58 -8.46 -16.11 -0.99
CA SER A 58 -8.83 -16.36 -2.38
C SER A 58 -8.25 -17.68 -2.90
N ALA A 59 -9.13 -18.56 -3.39
CA ALA A 59 -8.75 -19.85 -3.95
C ALA A 59 -7.77 -19.71 -5.14
N GLU A 60 -7.88 -18.61 -5.88
CA GLU A 60 -7.04 -18.31 -7.06
C GLU A 60 -5.93 -17.28 -6.80
N ARG A 61 -5.76 -16.80 -5.55
CA ARG A 61 -4.79 -15.73 -5.19
C ARG A 61 -4.89 -14.52 -6.10
N GLU A 62 -6.09 -13.96 -6.17
CA GLU A 62 -6.38 -12.80 -7.00
C GLU A 62 -5.50 -11.60 -6.63
N GLN A 63 -5.08 -10.85 -7.65
CA GLN A 63 -4.29 -9.64 -7.48
C GLN A 63 -5.16 -8.53 -6.88
N GLN A 64 -4.79 -8.05 -5.70
CA GLN A 64 -5.55 -7.07 -4.93
C GLN A 64 -4.96 -5.66 -5.07
N LYS A 65 -5.79 -4.62 -5.14
CA LYS A 65 -5.31 -3.23 -5.26
C LYS A 65 -6.13 -2.30 -4.39
N ALA A 66 -5.44 -1.43 -3.65
CA ALA A 66 -6.03 -0.25 -3.03
C ALA A 66 -5.21 0.98 -3.42
N VAL A 67 -5.79 1.89 -4.18
CA VAL A 67 -5.14 3.13 -4.63
C VAL A 67 -6.10 4.30 -4.45
N SER A 68 -5.54 5.47 -4.17
CA SER A 68 -6.31 6.71 -4.10
C SER A 68 -6.80 7.12 -5.50
N LEU A 69 -7.82 7.97 -5.56
CA LEU A 69 -8.38 8.46 -6.81
C LEU A 69 -7.36 9.32 -7.58
N GLY A 70 -7.39 9.21 -8.90
CA GLY A 70 -6.69 10.10 -9.80
C GLY A 70 -7.32 11.49 -9.81
N ARG A 71 -6.56 12.48 -10.32
CA ARG A 71 -6.97 13.89 -10.35
C ARG A 71 -8.27 14.16 -11.10
N ARG A 72 -8.69 13.25 -12.00
CA ARG A 72 -9.87 13.40 -12.86
C ARG A 72 -11.00 12.44 -12.49
N ASP A 73 -10.83 11.67 -11.42
CA ASP A 73 -11.73 10.55 -11.08
C ASP A 73 -12.87 10.99 -10.14
N GLY A 74 -12.98 12.27 -9.80
CA GLY A 74 -14.02 12.80 -8.93
C GLY A 74 -13.87 14.30 -8.64
N THR A 75 -14.69 14.79 -7.71
CA THR A 75 -14.58 16.15 -7.18
C THR A 75 -13.29 16.34 -6.38
N VAL A 76 -12.87 17.60 -6.18
CA VAL A 76 -11.67 17.91 -5.38
C VAL A 76 -11.77 17.34 -3.96
N ALA A 77 -12.96 17.32 -3.37
CA ALA A 77 -13.22 16.77 -2.05
C ALA A 77 -13.03 15.24 -2.02
N GLU A 78 -13.60 14.52 -2.99
CA GLU A 78 -13.47 13.07 -3.10
C GLU A 78 -12.03 12.65 -3.39
N VAL A 79 -11.37 13.32 -4.35
CA VAL A 79 -9.96 13.05 -4.66
C VAL A 79 -9.12 13.32 -3.42
N SER A 80 -9.25 14.45 -2.75
CA SER A 80 -8.46 14.76 -1.54
C SER A 80 -8.73 13.77 -0.41
N GLY A 81 -10.00 13.40 -0.19
CA GLY A 81 -10.42 12.41 0.80
C GLY A 81 -9.86 11.01 0.55
N SER A 82 -9.71 10.61 -0.71
CA SER A 82 -9.12 9.28 -1.04
C SER A 82 -7.64 9.13 -0.66
N PHE A 83 -6.94 10.23 -0.34
CA PHE A 83 -5.57 10.22 0.17
C PHE A 83 -5.49 10.42 1.68
N GLN A 84 -6.62 10.35 2.39
CA GLN A 84 -6.65 10.52 3.84
C GLN A 84 -5.68 9.53 4.49
N SER A 85 -4.76 10.07 5.29
CA SER A 85 -3.61 9.32 5.75
C SER A 85 -3.97 8.35 6.87
N TYR A 86 -3.46 7.12 6.77
CA TYR A 86 -3.39 6.21 7.91
C TYR A 86 -2.36 6.74 8.92
N ASP A 87 -2.84 7.33 10.02
CA ASP A 87 -2.04 7.75 11.18
C ASP A 87 -2.64 7.13 12.44
N PRO A 88 -2.39 5.84 12.71
CA PRO A 88 -2.88 5.22 13.92
C PRO A 88 -2.29 5.95 15.14
N LEU A 89 -3.05 5.97 16.23
CA LEU A 89 -2.56 6.51 17.49
C LEU A 89 -1.27 5.77 17.88
N ARG A 90 -0.26 6.54 18.28
CA ARG A 90 1.03 6.01 18.71
C ARG A 90 0.87 5.49 20.14
N ASP A 91 0.59 4.20 20.25
CA ASP A 91 0.54 3.51 21.54
C ASP A 91 1.88 3.65 22.27
N PRO A 92 1.91 4.11 23.54
CA PRO A 92 3.12 4.12 24.36
C PRO A 92 3.83 2.76 24.43
N GLU A 93 3.11 1.64 24.37
CA GLU A 93 3.68 0.29 24.40
C GLU A 93 4.48 -0.06 23.13
N MET A 94 4.22 0.62 22.02
CA MET A 94 4.95 0.41 20.75
C MET A 94 6.33 1.10 20.74
N ARG A 95 6.71 1.79 21.84
CA ARG A 95 7.97 2.52 21.93
C ARG A 95 9.07 1.62 22.50
N PRO A 96 10.28 1.60 21.89
CA PRO A 96 11.41 0.89 22.47
C PRO A 96 11.92 1.52 23.79
N SER A 97 11.58 2.79 24.04
CA SER A 97 11.89 3.52 25.27
C SER A 97 10.75 4.50 25.60
N PRO A 98 10.39 4.69 26.88
CA PRO A 98 9.36 5.66 27.26
C PRO A 98 9.74 7.11 26.93
N TYR A 99 11.03 7.39 26.75
CA TYR A 99 11.57 8.72 26.49
C TYR A 99 11.81 9.04 25.01
N GLN A 100 11.52 8.11 24.09
CA GLN A 100 11.74 8.30 22.65
C GLN A 100 10.47 7.94 21.86
N ALA A 101 10.16 8.73 20.82
CA ALA A 101 9.00 8.46 19.96
C ALA A 101 9.27 8.90 18.52
N PHE A 102 8.70 8.16 17.55
CA PHE A 102 8.71 8.53 16.15
C PHE A 102 7.62 9.57 15.86
N VAL A 103 8.02 10.73 15.34
CA VAL A 103 7.11 11.79 14.91
C VAL A 103 7.05 11.83 13.40
N ARG A 104 5.83 11.85 12.84
CA ARG A 104 5.65 12.06 11.41
C ARG A 104 5.70 13.56 11.12
N ILE A 105 6.78 14.00 10.46
CA ILE A 105 7.01 15.41 10.14
C ILE A 105 6.43 15.85 8.79
N MET A 106 6.16 14.90 7.89
CA MET A 106 5.64 15.17 6.54
C MET A 106 4.70 14.03 6.09
N ILE A 107 3.70 14.39 5.28
CA ILE A 107 2.77 13.44 4.65
C ILE A 107 2.77 13.70 3.15
N GLY A 108 3.40 12.79 2.41
CA GLY A 108 3.40 12.82 0.96
C GLY A 108 4.22 13.96 0.33
N CYS A 109 4.22 13.95 -1.00
CA CYS A 109 4.59 15.08 -1.84
C CYS A 109 3.31 15.91 -2.05
N ASP A 110 3.45 17.23 -2.28
CA ASP A 110 2.37 18.16 -2.66
C ASP A 110 1.61 17.77 -3.95
N LYS A 111 1.95 16.62 -4.52
CA LYS A 111 1.39 15.98 -5.70
C LYS A 111 1.62 16.79 -6.96
N PHE A 112 2.54 17.74 -7.00
CA PHE A 112 2.95 18.45 -8.22
C PHE A 112 4.14 17.76 -8.88
N CYS A 113 3.96 16.51 -9.31
CA CYS A 113 4.89 15.92 -10.27
C CYS A 113 4.52 16.47 -11.66
N THR A 114 5.19 17.56 -12.08
CA THR A 114 5.29 17.93 -13.51
C THR A 114 6.15 16.94 -14.27
#